data_AF-A0A2C9LF23-F1
#
_entry.id   AF-A0A2C9LF23-F1
#
_cell.length_a   1.000
_cell.length_b   1.000
_cell.length_c   1.000
_cell.angle_alpha   90.00
_cell.angle_beta   90.00
_cell.angle_gamma   90.00
#
_symmetry.space_group_name_H-M   'P 1'
#
loop_
_entity.id
_entity.type
_entity.pdbx_description
1 polymer ?
#
loop_
_entity_poly.entity_id
_entity_poly.type
_entity_poly.pdbx_seq_one_letter_code
_entity_poly.pdbx_strand_id
1 'polypeptide(L)'
;MYINVNWIILLVLIFVNVIKTSESNPMSGEEKKQLRDKSVEMFYHAFNSYMNFAYPADELMPLSCKGRYRGSEPPRGDIDDTLGK
;
A
#
# COMPACT_ATOMS: atom_id res chain seq x y z
N MET A 1 -48.81 24.29 17.52
CA MET A 1 -47.45 24.37 16.93
C MET A 1 -47.56 23.89 15.50
N TYR A 2 -47.65 24.79 14.52
CA TYR A 2 -47.81 24.41 13.11
C TYR A 2 -46.44 24.21 12.49
N ILE A 3 -46.18 22.99 12.01
CA ILE A 3 -44.98 22.72 11.22
C ILE A 3 -45.19 23.35 9.85
N ASN A 4 -44.28 24.23 9.45
CA ASN A 4 -44.36 24.93 8.19
C ASN A 4 -43.89 24.01 7.05
N VAL A 5 -44.80 23.73 6.10
CA VAL A 5 -44.59 22.81 4.97
C VAL A 5 -43.36 23.19 4.13
N ASN A 6 -43.03 24.49 4.04
CA ASN A 6 -41.86 24.94 3.28
C ASN A 6 -40.53 24.46 3.89
N TRP A 7 -40.46 24.31 5.22
CA TRP A 7 -39.28 23.78 5.89
C TRP A 7 -39.12 22.27 5.65
N ILE A 8 -40.23 21.54 5.57
CA ILE A 8 -40.21 20.12 5.21
C ILE A 8 -39.70 19.96 3.77
N ILE A 9 -40.20 20.77 2.84
CA ILE A 9 -39.76 20.76 1.43
C ILE A 9 -38.26 21.07 1.35
N LEU A 10 -37.78 22.09 2.07
CA LEU A 10 -36.37 22.45 2.10
C LEU A 10 -35.48 21.31 2.63
N LEU A 11 -35.90 20.66 3.73
CA LEU A 11 -35.17 19.53 4.31
C LEU A 11 -35.14 18.32 3.37
N VAL A 12 -36.24 18.04 2.66
CA VAL A 12 -36.29 16.97 1.65
C VAL A 12 -35.35 17.29 0.48
N LEU A 13 -35.32 18.53 0.00
CA LEU A 13 -34.42 18.96 -1.07
C LEU A 13 -32.94 18.83 -0.66
N ILE A 14 -32.60 19.23 0.57
CA ILE A 14 -31.24 19.09 1.11
C ILE A 14 -30.85 17.60 1.19
N PHE A 15 -31.75 16.76 1.72
CA PHE A 15 -31.50 15.32 1.87
C PHE A 15 -31.28 14.61 0.52
N VAL A 16 -32.07 14.94 -0.50
CA VAL A 16 -31.89 14.39 -1.87
C VAL A 16 -30.54 14.79 -2.47
N ASN A 17 -30.06 16.00 -2.22
CA ASN A 17 -28.75 16.45 -2.69
C ASN A 17 -27.60 15.74 -1.96
N VAL A 18 -27.74 15.45 -0.66
CA VAL A 18 -26.75 14.69 0.12
C VAL A 18 -26.60 13.25 -0.38
N ILE A 19 -27.68 12.60 -0.83
CA ILE A 19 -27.62 11.22 -1.35
C ILE A 19 -26.84 11.13 -2.68
N LYS A 20 -26.84 12.21 -3.48
CA LYS A 20 -26.17 12.23 -4.79
C LYS A 20 -24.64 12.29 -4.72
N THR A 21 -24.03 12.52 -3.55
CA THR A 21 -22.59 12.87 -3.45
C THR A 21 -21.64 11.67 -3.28
N SER A 22 -22.09 10.43 -3.53
CA SER A 22 -21.24 9.25 -3.33
C SER A 22 -20.97 8.48 -4.63
N GLU A 23 -20.40 9.16 -5.62
CA GLU A 23 -19.74 8.46 -6.73
C GLU A 23 -18.45 7.81 -6.21
N SER A 24 -18.55 6.55 -5.77
CA SER A 24 -17.38 5.71 -5.56
C SER A 24 -16.90 5.20 -6.93
N ASN A 25 -15.62 5.36 -7.24
CA ASN A 25 -14.96 4.70 -8.36
C ASN A 25 -14.25 3.45 -7.86
N PRO A 26 -14.92 2.28 -7.78
CA PRO A 26 -14.26 1.06 -7.34
C PRO A 26 -13.23 0.62 -8.37
N MET A 27 -12.08 0.13 -7.90
CA MET A 27 -11.10 -0.51 -8.77
C MET A 27 -11.73 -1.65 -9.54
N SER A 28 -11.48 -1.69 -10.85
CA SER A 28 -12.00 -2.75 -11.72
C SER A 28 -11.39 -4.11 -11.34
N GLY A 29 -12.07 -5.20 -11.69
CA GLY A 29 -11.52 -6.55 -11.47
C GLY A 29 -10.19 -6.76 -12.22
N GLU A 30 -10.08 -6.18 -13.42
CA GLU A 30 -8.87 -6.25 -14.24
C GLU A 30 -7.72 -5.47 -13.62
N GLU A 31 -7.97 -4.25 -13.13
CA GLU A 31 -6.96 -3.44 -12.41
C GLU A 31 -6.44 -4.17 -11.16
N LYS A 32 -7.33 -4.76 -10.36
CA LYS A 32 -6.95 -5.58 -9.19
C LYS A 32 -6.07 -6.77 -9.60
N LYS A 33 -6.41 -7.42 -10.72
CA LYS A 33 -5.63 -8.53 -11.27
C LYS A 33 -4.24 -8.07 -11.70
N GLN A 34 -4.15 -6.97 -12.45
CA GLN A 34 -2.88 -6.41 -12.90
C GLN A 34 -1.97 -6.03 -11.74
N LEU A 35 -2.50 -5.39 -10.69
CA LEU A 35 -1.74 -5.03 -9.50
C LEU A 35 -1.26 -6.24 -8.69
N ARG A 36 -2.09 -7.29 -8.60
CA ARG A 36 -1.68 -8.57 -8.00
C ARG A 36 -0.54 -9.20 -8.78
N ASP A 37 -0.68 -9.30 -10.10
CA ASP A 37 0.33 -9.91 -10.97
C ASP A 37 1.63 -9.10 -10.93
N LYS A 38 1.55 -7.77 -10.85
CA LYS A 38 2.71 -6.89 -10.67
C LYS A 38 3.41 -7.09 -9.33
N SER A 39 2.66 -7.31 -8.26
CA SER A 39 3.22 -7.60 -6.93
C SER A 39 4.00 -8.92 -6.93
N VAL A 40 3.50 -9.95 -7.63
CA VAL A 40 4.20 -11.23 -7.82
C VAL A 40 5.49 -11.05 -8.62
N GLU A 41 5.45 -10.27 -9.70
CA GLU A 41 6.65 -9.92 -10.48
C GLU A 41 7.72 -9.24 -9.61
N MET A 42 7.32 -8.26 -8.78
CA MET A 42 8.24 -7.55 -7.88
C MET A 42 8.86 -8.47 -6.83
N PHE A 43 8.10 -9.44 -6.30
CA PHE A 43 8.62 -10.43 -5.37
C PHE A 43 9.74 -11.26 -6.03
N TYR A 44 9.49 -11.82 -7.22
CA TYR A 44 10.50 -12.62 -7.91
C TYR A 44 11.70 -11.79 -8.35
N HIS A 45 11.51 -10.50 -8.69
CA HIS A 45 12.61 -9.59 -8.98
C HIS A 45 13.55 -9.45 -7.76
N ALA A 46 12.99 -9.19 -6.57
CA ALA A 46 13.78 -9.07 -5.34
C ALA A 46 14.41 -10.40 -4.92
N PHE A 47 13.63 -11.50 -4.93
CA PHE A 47 14.10 -12.83 -4.55
C PHE A 47 15.25 -13.33 -5.43
N ASN A 48 15.09 -13.28 -6.77
CA ASN A 48 16.12 -13.72 -7.69
C ASN A 48 17.39 -12.87 -7.56
N SER A 49 17.25 -11.55 -7.37
CA SER A 49 18.39 -10.66 -7.15
C SER A 49 19.13 -11.02 -5.86
N TYR A 50 18.42 -11.32 -4.78
CA TYR A 50 19.04 -11.79 -3.53
C TYR A 50 19.80 -13.11 -3.75
N MET A 51 19.17 -14.08 -4.41
CA MET A 51 19.79 -15.38 -4.69
C MET A 51 21.05 -15.25 -5.55
N ASN A 52 21.06 -14.33 -6.51
CA ASN A 52 22.19 -14.15 -7.42
C ASN A 52 23.34 -13.33 -6.81
N PHE A 53 23.04 -12.32 -5.99
CA PHE A 53 24.02 -11.30 -5.59
C PHE A 53 24.29 -11.21 -4.09
N ALA A 54 23.44 -11.80 -3.25
CA ALA A 54 23.54 -11.66 -1.80
C ALA A 54 23.57 -12.98 -1.05
N TYR A 55 23.05 -14.10 -1.56
CA TYR A 55 23.11 -15.38 -0.85
C TYR A 55 24.56 -15.78 -0.53
N PRO A 56 24.92 -16.13 0.72
CA PRO A 56 24.07 -16.41 1.89
C PRO A 56 23.98 -15.28 2.93
N ALA A 57 24.23 -14.03 2.57
CA ALA A 57 24.18 -12.87 3.46
C ALA A 57 22.77 -12.59 4.02
N ASP A 58 22.69 -11.78 5.07
CA ASP A 58 21.43 -11.44 5.74
C ASP A 58 20.49 -10.63 4.83
N GLU A 59 21.05 -9.66 4.09
CA GLU A 59 20.28 -8.76 3.21
C GLU A 59 20.98 -8.52 1.87
N LEU A 60 20.21 -8.15 0.84
CA LEU A 60 20.75 -7.60 -0.42
C LEU A 60 20.83 -6.07 -0.34
N MET A 61 21.97 -5.50 -0.73
CA MET A 61 22.12 -4.07 -1.04
C MET A 61 21.86 -3.86 -2.54
N PRO A 62 20.67 -3.38 -2.96
CA PRO A 62 20.25 -3.43 -4.36
C PRO A 62 21.05 -2.50 -5.29
N LEU A 63 21.55 -1.37 -4.78
CA LEU A 63 22.31 -0.41 -5.60
C LEU A 63 23.75 -0.85 -5.87
N SER A 64 24.36 -1.55 -4.93
CA SER A 64 25.74 -2.05 -5.05
C SER A 64 25.82 -3.51 -5.50
N CYS A 65 24.67 -4.20 -5.59
CA CYS A 65 24.56 -5.63 -5.89
C CYS A 65 25.46 -6.50 -5.00
N LYS A 66 25.45 -6.25 -3.68
CA LYS A 66 26.24 -6.99 -2.70
C LYS A 66 25.37 -7.48 -1.55
N GLY A 67 25.75 -8.60 -0.94
CA GLY A 67 25.20 -9.03 0.34
C GLY A 67 25.67 -8.15 1.51
N ARG A 68 24.78 -7.87 2.45
CA ARG A 68 25.07 -7.21 3.74
C ARG A 68 24.98 -8.25 4.85
N TYR A 69 26.00 -8.27 5.70
CA TYR A 69 26.02 -9.05 6.93
C TYR A 69 25.82 -8.12 8.12
N ARG A 70 25.21 -8.62 9.19
CA ARG A 70 25.00 -7.85 10.41
C ARG A 70 26.33 -7.36 10.98
N GLY A 71 26.42 -6.06 11.24
CA GLY A 71 27.62 -5.41 11.79
C GLY A 71 28.76 -5.15 10.79
N SER A 72 28.65 -5.56 9.52
CA SER A 72 29.69 -5.26 8.52
C SER A 72 29.64 -3.81 8.00
N GLU A 73 28.49 -3.18 8.12
CA GLU A 73 28.19 -1.85 7.59
C GLU A 73 27.65 -0.96 8.72
N PRO A 74 27.70 0.38 8.59
CA PRO A 74 27.16 1.29 9.59
C PRO A 74 25.68 0.96 9.91
N PRO A 75 25.29 1.07 11.19
CA PRO A 75 23.92 0.82 11.62
C PRO A 75 22.97 1.85 11.00
N ARG A 76 21.77 1.39 10.61
CA ARG A 76 20.72 2.23 9.99
C ARG A 76 19.56 2.55 10.94
N GLY A 77 19.84 2.61 12.25
CA GLY A 77 18.82 2.72 13.29
C GLY A 77 18.38 1.36 13.82
N ASP A 78 17.12 1.26 14.25
CA ASP A 78 16.51 0.07 14.83
C ASP A 78 16.10 -1.00 13.80
N ILE A 79 16.23 -0.70 12.50
CA ILE A 79 15.92 -1.63 11.40
C ILE A 79 16.67 -2.95 11.54
N ASP A 80 17.96 -2.87 11.88
CA ASP A 80 18.84 -4.04 12.02
C ASP A 80 18.59 -4.82 13.35
N ASP A 81 17.69 -4.35 14.22
CA ASP A 81 17.32 -4.97 15.50
C ASP A 81 16.10 -5.90 15.39
N THR A 82 15.34 -5.81 14.29
CA THR A 82 14.12 -6.60 14.06
C THR A 82 14.36 -8.10 13.91
N LEU A 83 15.58 -8.52 13.60
CA LEU A 83 15.97 -9.93 13.41
C LEU A 83 16.39 -10.67 14.69
N GLY A 84 16.21 -10.07 15.88
CA GLY A 84 16.64 -10.64 17.15
C GLY A 84 18.12 -10.40 17.42
N LYS A 85 18.68 -10.93 18.51
CA LYS A 85 20.12 -10.85 18.82
C LYS A 85 20.86 -12.09 18.33
#